data_AF-A0A958HU59-F1
#
_entry.id   AF-A0A958HU59-F1
#
_cell.length_a   1.000
_cell.length_b   1.000
_cell.length_c   1.000
_cell.angle_alpha   90.00
_cell.angle_beta   90.00
_cell.angle_gamma   90.00
#
_symmetry.space_group_name_H-M   'P 1'
#
loop_
_entity.id
_entity.type
_entity.pdbx_description
1 polymer ?
#
loop_
_entity_poly.entity_id
_entity_poly.type
_entity_poly.pdbx_seq_one_letter_code
_entity_poly.pdbx_strand_id
1 'polypeptide(L)'
;LISGTDQGIYAEVEAHPTALVLSATRPGGERVEPTEIPMQPQILLEAARAGGFWSYIAGVAYQVLTNYHVRGLVIDNFKTDLPMKKGLSSSAAISVLAARAFNRVYDLKLTVRGEMELAYMGEITTPSRCGRMDQGCAFGNRPVLMTFDGDRLDTEELQVKGDLHFVIVDLAA
;
A
#
# COMPACT_ATOMS: atom_id res chain seq x y z
N LEU A 1 6.03 14.50 12.46
CA LEU A 1 4.58 14.26 12.59
C LEU A 1 4.05 13.86 11.23
N ILE A 2 3.28 12.79 11.16
CA ILE A 2 2.54 12.39 9.96
C ILE A 2 1.08 12.13 10.32
N SER A 3 0.18 12.28 9.35
CA SER A 3 -1.23 11.90 9.45
C SER A 3 -1.76 11.67 8.04
N GLY A 4 -2.56 10.62 7.84
CA GLY A 4 -3.33 10.45 6.62
C GLY A 4 -4.42 11.50 6.50
N THR A 5 -4.84 11.78 5.27
CA THR A 5 -6.04 12.57 4.98
C THR A 5 -7.30 11.70 5.08
N ASP A 6 -8.45 12.28 4.80
CA ASP A 6 -9.74 11.60 4.65
C ASP A 6 -9.93 10.93 3.27
N GLN A 7 -8.95 11.09 2.38
CA GLN A 7 -8.91 10.48 1.05
C GLN A 7 -8.05 9.21 1.05
N GLY A 8 -8.38 8.25 0.20
CA GLY A 8 -7.72 6.96 0.17
C GLY A 8 -8.06 6.07 -1.02
N ILE A 9 -7.68 4.81 -0.86
CA ILE A 9 -7.90 3.71 -1.79
C ILE A 9 -8.76 2.69 -1.06
N TYR A 10 -9.90 2.34 -1.64
CA TYR A 10 -10.88 1.44 -1.04
C TYR A 10 -10.98 0.19 -1.88
N ALA A 11 -10.94 -0.98 -1.25
CA ALA A 11 -11.01 -2.25 -1.94
C ALA A 11 -11.81 -3.30 -1.18
N GLU A 12 -12.47 -4.16 -1.94
CA GLU A 12 -12.97 -5.45 -1.49
C GLU A 12 -11.92 -6.52 -1.84
N VAL A 13 -11.74 -7.48 -0.94
CA VAL A 13 -10.68 -8.49 -1.07
C VAL A 13 -11.21 -9.86 -0.69
N GLU A 14 -10.93 -10.84 -1.54
CA GLU A 14 -11.23 -12.24 -1.30
C GLU A 14 -9.99 -13.12 -1.53
N ALA A 15 -9.98 -14.32 -0.95
CA ALA A 15 -8.93 -15.29 -1.21
C ALA A 15 -9.08 -15.90 -2.62
N HIS A 16 -7.95 -16.07 -3.32
CA HIS A 16 -7.90 -16.76 -4.61
C HIS A 16 -6.93 -17.95 -4.53
N PRO A 17 -7.22 -19.11 -5.13
CA PRO A 17 -6.42 -20.31 -4.92
C PRO A 17 -4.97 -20.21 -5.45
N THR A 18 -4.72 -19.46 -6.52
CA THR A 18 -3.43 -19.55 -7.26
C THR A 18 -2.89 -18.24 -7.83
N ALA A 19 -3.63 -17.13 -7.77
CA ALA A 19 -3.29 -15.91 -8.51
C ALA A 19 -3.75 -14.64 -7.81
N LEU A 20 -3.10 -13.51 -8.12
CA LEU A 20 -3.63 -12.18 -7.88
C LEU A 20 -4.56 -11.81 -9.03
N VAL A 21 -5.81 -11.47 -8.73
CA VAL A 21 -6.75 -10.92 -9.70
C VAL A 21 -7.04 -9.48 -9.30
N LEU A 22 -6.58 -8.52 -10.10
CA LEU A 22 -6.51 -7.11 -9.71
C LEU A 22 -7.38 -6.25 -10.62
N SER A 23 -8.31 -5.50 -10.03
CA SER A 23 -9.11 -4.49 -10.74
C SER A 23 -9.15 -3.19 -9.93
N ALA A 24 -9.36 -2.06 -10.61
CA ALA A 24 -9.32 -0.75 -9.95
C ALA A 24 -10.22 0.28 -10.63
N THR A 25 -10.75 1.21 -9.85
CA THR A 25 -11.47 2.40 -10.32
C THR A 25 -10.60 3.62 -10.06
N ARG A 26 -10.24 4.35 -11.12
CA ARG A 26 -9.42 5.57 -11.03
C ARG A 26 -10.22 6.77 -10.48
N PRO A 27 -9.56 7.86 -10.06
CA PRO A 27 -10.22 9.09 -9.57
C PRO A 27 -11.20 9.81 -10.52
N GLY A 28 -11.49 9.27 -11.70
CA GLY A 28 -12.52 9.75 -12.63
C GLY A 28 -13.65 8.75 -12.90
N GLY A 29 -13.71 7.64 -12.15
CA GLY A 29 -14.69 6.56 -12.36
C GLY A 29 -14.33 5.58 -13.48
N GLU A 30 -13.23 5.81 -14.21
CA GLU A 30 -12.72 4.87 -15.21
C GLU A 30 -12.29 3.56 -14.53
N ARG A 31 -12.92 2.47 -14.95
CA ARG A 31 -12.60 1.11 -14.50
C ARG A 31 -11.42 0.55 -15.29
N VAL A 32 -10.45 0.01 -14.57
CA VAL A 32 -9.35 -0.79 -15.11
C VAL A 32 -9.78 -2.25 -15.05
N GLU A 33 -9.76 -2.89 -16.22
CA GLU A 33 -10.16 -4.30 -16.36
C GLU A 33 -9.28 -5.23 -15.50
N PRO A 34 -9.84 -6.37 -15.03
CA PRO A 34 -9.12 -7.33 -14.23
C PRO A 34 -7.84 -7.83 -14.92
N THR A 35 -6.73 -7.77 -14.19
CA THR A 35 -5.45 -8.36 -14.59
C THR A 35 -5.12 -9.52 -13.66
N GLU A 36 -4.79 -10.68 -14.22
CA GLU A 36 -4.37 -11.84 -13.45
C GLU A 36 -2.84 -11.98 -13.45
N ILE A 37 -2.26 -12.17 -12.26
CA ILE A 37 -0.84 -12.44 -12.05
C ILE A 37 -0.72 -13.72 -11.22
N PRO A 38 -0.17 -14.82 -11.76
CA PRO A 38 0.04 -16.04 -11.01
C PRO A 38 0.88 -15.82 -9.74
N MET A 39 0.51 -16.50 -8.63
CA MET A 39 1.28 -16.49 -7.37
C MET A 39 2.53 -17.37 -7.48
N GLN A 40 3.45 -16.98 -8.37
CA GLN A 40 4.75 -17.63 -8.56
C GLN A 40 5.85 -16.58 -8.35
N PRO A 41 6.90 -16.88 -7.56
CA PRO A 41 7.89 -15.87 -7.17
C PRO A 41 8.54 -15.14 -8.36
N GLN A 42 8.90 -15.88 -9.42
CA GLN A 42 9.56 -15.31 -10.60
C GLN A 42 8.62 -14.35 -11.35
N ILE A 43 7.36 -14.76 -11.54
CA ILE A 43 6.35 -13.96 -12.25
C ILE A 43 6.01 -12.68 -11.46
N LEU A 44 5.84 -12.79 -10.14
CA LEU A 44 5.58 -11.64 -9.29
C LEU A 44 6.76 -10.66 -9.29
N LEU A 45 8.00 -11.18 -9.24
CA LEU A 45 9.20 -10.36 -9.27
C LEU A 45 9.38 -9.65 -10.61
N GLU A 46 9.10 -10.33 -11.73
CA GLU A 46 9.11 -9.73 -13.07
C GLU A 46 8.06 -8.61 -13.18
N ALA A 47 6.82 -8.86 -12.75
CA ALA A 47 5.75 -7.87 -12.74
C ALA A 47 6.08 -6.66 -11.84
N ALA A 48 6.71 -6.90 -10.68
CA ALA A 48 7.17 -5.83 -9.79
C ALA A 48 8.26 -4.97 -10.44
N ARG A 49 9.24 -5.59 -11.10
CA ARG A 49 10.37 -4.91 -11.75
C ARG A 49 10.00 -4.20 -13.04
N ALA A 50 8.98 -4.66 -13.75
CA ALA A 50 8.46 -4.00 -14.95
C ALA A 50 7.92 -2.59 -14.65
N GLY A 51 7.53 -2.34 -13.40
CA GLY A 51 6.89 -1.08 -12.99
C GLY A 51 5.44 -0.99 -13.47
N GLY A 52 4.86 0.21 -13.33
CA GLY A 52 3.46 0.46 -13.70
C GLY A 52 2.51 0.45 -12.51
N PHE A 53 1.21 0.32 -12.79
CA PHE A 53 0.18 0.47 -11.76
C PHE A 53 0.14 -0.73 -10.81
N TRP A 54 0.26 -1.95 -11.35
CA TRP A 54 0.16 -3.20 -10.58
C TRP A 54 1.48 -3.66 -9.96
N SER A 55 2.61 -3.05 -10.33
CA SER A 55 3.93 -3.48 -9.85
C SER A 55 4.07 -3.41 -8.33
N TYR A 56 3.42 -2.43 -7.69
CA TYR A 56 3.42 -2.29 -6.24
C TYR A 56 2.76 -3.47 -5.54
N ILE A 57 1.57 -3.88 -6.01
CA ILE A 57 0.85 -5.04 -5.47
C ILE A 57 1.66 -6.32 -5.74
N ALA A 58 2.23 -6.46 -6.95
CA ALA A 58 3.08 -7.61 -7.30
C ALA A 58 4.33 -7.69 -6.41
N GLY A 59 4.98 -6.56 -6.12
CA GLY A 59 6.14 -6.48 -5.23
C GLY A 59 5.80 -6.91 -3.81
N VAL A 60 4.69 -6.43 -3.26
CA VAL A 60 4.20 -6.85 -1.94
C VAL A 60 3.86 -8.34 -1.93
N ALA A 61 3.14 -8.83 -2.94
CA ALA A 61 2.80 -10.24 -3.04
C ALA A 61 4.03 -11.14 -3.17
N TYR A 62 5.06 -10.71 -3.90
CA TYR A 62 6.36 -11.41 -3.95
C TYR A 62 6.98 -11.54 -2.56
N GLN A 63 7.00 -10.44 -1.79
CA GLN A 63 7.52 -10.45 -0.42
C GLN A 63 6.68 -11.32 0.50
N VAL A 64 5.35 -11.26 0.42
CA VAL A 64 4.47 -12.11 1.24
C VAL A 64 4.69 -13.58 0.90
N LEU A 65 4.69 -13.95 -0.38
CA LEU A 65 4.84 -15.32 -0.83
C LEU A 65 6.21 -15.92 -0.43
N THR A 66 7.25 -15.08 -0.36
CA THR A 66 8.60 -15.53 0.03
C THR A 66 8.72 -15.72 1.55
N ASN A 67 7.95 -14.97 2.35
CA ASN A 67 8.07 -14.96 3.80
C ASN A 67 6.96 -15.73 4.53
N TYR A 68 5.83 -16.03 3.86
CA TYR A 68 4.65 -16.65 4.46
C TYR A 68 4.03 -17.70 3.54
N HIS A 69 3.30 -18.65 4.14
CA HIS A 69 2.52 -19.65 3.41
C HIS A 69 1.13 -19.10 3.08
N VAL A 70 1.00 -18.42 1.93
CA VAL A 70 -0.25 -17.82 1.46
C VAL A 70 -0.62 -18.31 0.06
N ARG A 71 -1.88 -18.11 -0.32
CA ARG A 71 -2.34 -18.23 -1.72
C ARG A 71 -2.61 -16.83 -2.29
N GLY A 72 -3.28 -16.75 -3.43
CA GLY A 72 -3.58 -15.49 -4.11
C GLY A 72 -4.72 -14.69 -3.49
N LEU A 73 -5.01 -13.55 -4.10
CA LEU A 73 -6.10 -12.65 -3.69
C LEU A 73 -6.85 -12.15 -4.92
N VAL A 74 -8.15 -11.96 -4.80
CA VAL A 74 -8.90 -11.06 -5.66
C VAL A 74 -8.93 -9.71 -4.95
N ILE A 75 -8.45 -8.65 -5.60
CA ILE A 75 -8.48 -7.29 -5.08
C ILE A 75 -9.27 -6.43 -6.06
N ASP A 76 -10.46 -6.01 -5.62
CA ASP A 76 -11.26 -5.03 -6.33
C ASP A 76 -11.13 -3.67 -5.65
N ASN A 77 -10.25 -2.81 -6.18
CA ASN A 77 -10.21 -1.41 -5.79
C ASN A 77 -11.40 -0.65 -6.42
N PHE A 78 -12.56 -0.71 -5.78
CA PHE A 78 -13.79 -0.14 -6.30
C PHE A 78 -13.86 1.40 -6.26
N LYS A 79 -13.07 2.06 -5.40
CA LYS A 79 -13.04 3.52 -5.26
C LYS A 79 -11.63 4.02 -4.94
N THR A 80 -11.21 5.10 -5.62
CA THR A 80 -9.99 5.84 -5.29
C THR A 80 -10.30 7.33 -5.35
N ASP A 81 -10.21 8.01 -4.20
CA ASP A 81 -10.31 9.48 -4.10
C ASP A 81 -8.99 10.13 -3.64
N LEU A 82 -7.95 9.32 -3.42
CA LEU A 82 -6.59 9.80 -3.21
C LEU A 82 -6.04 10.48 -4.49
N PRO A 83 -5.54 11.73 -4.41
CA PRO A 83 -4.96 12.40 -5.57
C PRO A 83 -3.68 11.71 -6.05
N MET A 84 -3.72 11.19 -7.28
CA MET A 84 -2.60 10.47 -7.89
C MET A 84 -1.51 11.43 -8.40
N LYS A 85 -0.24 11.04 -8.24
CA LYS A 85 0.95 11.81 -8.71
C LYS A 85 1.11 13.21 -8.08
N LYS A 86 0.50 13.46 -6.92
CA LYS A 86 0.59 14.75 -6.20
C LYS A 86 1.52 14.74 -4.99
N GLY A 87 2.42 13.76 -4.89
CA GLY A 87 3.29 13.60 -3.72
C GLY A 87 2.55 13.16 -2.45
N LEU A 88 1.32 12.66 -2.58
CA LEU A 88 0.49 12.18 -1.46
C LEU A 88 0.61 10.66 -1.24
N SER A 89 1.82 10.11 -1.39
CA SER A 89 2.11 8.71 -1.05
C SER A 89 1.24 7.65 -1.76
N SER A 90 0.83 7.89 -3.02
CA SER A 90 -0.08 6.96 -3.72
C SER A 90 0.49 5.55 -3.93
N SER A 91 1.81 5.41 -4.13
CA SER A 91 2.48 4.10 -4.20
C SER A 91 2.47 3.37 -2.85
N ALA A 92 2.69 4.10 -1.77
CA ALA A 92 2.64 3.55 -0.43
C ALA A 92 1.23 3.16 0.00
N ALA A 93 0.23 3.96 -0.33
CA ALA A 93 -1.16 3.63 -0.05
C ALA A 93 -1.57 2.30 -0.72
N ILE A 94 -1.19 2.07 -1.98
CA ILE A 94 -1.53 0.82 -2.67
C ILE A 94 -0.71 -0.37 -2.13
N SER A 95 0.55 -0.16 -1.76
CA SER A 95 1.40 -1.20 -1.18
C SER A 95 0.93 -1.62 0.21
N VAL A 96 0.57 -0.64 1.05
CA VAL A 96 -0.06 -0.86 2.36
C VAL A 96 -1.40 -1.55 2.21
N LEU A 97 -2.23 -1.17 1.23
CA LEU A 97 -3.49 -1.86 0.94
C LEU A 97 -3.25 -3.34 0.65
N ALA A 98 -2.29 -3.67 -0.23
CA ALA A 98 -1.95 -5.06 -0.54
C ALA A 98 -1.42 -5.81 0.69
N ALA A 99 -0.51 -5.22 1.46
CA ALA A 99 0.05 -5.83 2.66
C ALA A 99 -1.04 -6.13 3.70
N ARG A 100 -1.93 -5.16 3.92
CA ARG A 100 -3.10 -5.29 4.80
C ARG A 100 -4.11 -6.32 4.31
N ALA A 101 -4.33 -6.39 3.00
CA ALA A 101 -5.20 -7.39 2.39
C ALA A 101 -4.69 -8.82 2.69
N PHE A 102 -3.40 -9.08 2.45
CA PHE A 102 -2.79 -10.36 2.82
C PHE A 102 -2.85 -10.62 4.33
N ASN A 103 -2.50 -9.62 5.14
CA ASN A 103 -2.51 -9.75 6.60
C ASN A 103 -3.89 -10.17 7.12
N ARG A 104 -4.96 -9.56 6.61
CA ARG A 104 -6.34 -9.84 7.04
C ARG A 104 -6.89 -11.14 6.48
N VAL A 105 -6.73 -11.40 5.19
CA VAL A 105 -7.30 -12.59 4.54
C VAL A 105 -6.63 -13.88 5.02
N TYR A 106 -5.32 -13.85 5.23
CA TYR A 106 -4.53 -15.00 5.68
C TYR A 106 -4.22 -14.98 7.18
N ASP A 107 -4.76 -14.02 7.92
CA ASP A 107 -4.59 -13.87 9.37
C ASP A 107 -3.11 -13.94 9.83
N LEU A 108 -2.23 -13.21 9.13
CA LEU A 108 -0.77 -13.26 9.34
C LEU A 108 -0.31 -12.66 10.67
N LYS A 109 -1.24 -12.05 11.44
CA LYS A 109 -0.99 -11.39 12.73
C LYS A 109 0.06 -10.27 12.68
N LEU A 110 0.23 -9.63 11.53
CA LEU A 110 1.13 -8.48 11.41
C LEU A 110 0.53 -7.28 12.14
N THR A 111 1.40 -6.54 12.84
CA THR A 111 1.07 -5.22 13.38
C THR A 111 1.00 -4.19 12.24
N VAL A 112 0.49 -2.99 12.51
CA VAL A 112 0.52 -1.89 11.52
C VAL A 112 1.95 -1.62 11.04
N ARG A 113 2.93 -1.66 11.95
CA ARG A 113 4.36 -1.55 11.59
C ARG A 113 4.80 -2.71 10.69
N GLY A 114 4.34 -3.94 10.96
CA GLY A 114 4.59 -5.08 10.06
C GLY A 114 4.00 -4.91 8.67
N GLU A 115 2.80 -4.34 8.55
CA GLU A 115 2.20 -3.98 7.25
C GLU A 115 3.05 -2.93 6.52
N MET A 116 3.56 -1.92 7.24
CA MET A 116 4.44 -0.89 6.69
C MET A 116 5.76 -1.47 6.17
N GLU A 117 6.42 -2.31 6.95
CA GLU A 117 7.67 -2.95 6.55
C GLU A 117 7.47 -3.82 5.31
N LEU A 118 6.40 -4.62 5.29
CA LEU A 118 6.06 -5.46 4.15
C LEU A 118 5.75 -4.64 2.90
N ALA A 119 5.00 -3.54 3.04
CA ALA A 119 4.72 -2.59 1.97
C ALA A 119 6.01 -1.96 1.42
N TYR A 120 6.89 -1.50 2.31
CA TYR A 120 8.18 -0.92 1.94
C TYR A 120 9.07 -1.92 1.21
N MET A 121 9.19 -3.16 1.71
CA MET A 121 9.92 -4.24 1.05
C MET A 121 9.35 -4.54 -0.34
N GLY A 122 8.02 -4.47 -0.50
CA GLY A 122 7.36 -4.58 -1.79
C GLY A 122 7.73 -3.42 -2.73
N GLU A 123 7.74 -2.18 -2.22
CA GLU A 123 8.08 -0.99 -3.02
C GLU A 123 9.53 -1.01 -3.51
N ILE A 124 10.51 -1.36 -2.67
CA ILE A 124 11.92 -1.44 -3.08
C ILE A 124 12.19 -2.61 -4.06
N THR A 125 11.23 -3.52 -4.22
CA THR A 125 11.27 -4.57 -5.26
C THR A 125 10.89 -4.01 -6.64
N THR A 126 10.22 -2.85 -6.68
CA THR A 126 9.89 -2.12 -7.91
C THR A 126 10.99 -1.11 -8.28
N PRO A 127 10.94 -0.47 -9.47
CA PRO A 127 11.84 0.63 -9.80
C PRO A 127 11.67 1.91 -8.95
N SER A 128 10.67 1.96 -8.07
CA SER A 128 10.42 3.12 -7.20
C SER A 128 11.57 3.35 -6.21
N ARG A 129 11.83 4.62 -5.88
CA ARG A 129 12.83 5.04 -4.88
C ARG A 129 12.19 5.75 -3.68
N CYS A 130 10.92 5.47 -3.41
CA CYS A 130 10.21 6.04 -2.26
C CYS A 130 10.87 5.61 -0.93
N GLY A 131 10.88 6.54 0.03
CA GLY A 131 11.41 6.29 1.37
C GLY A 131 10.41 5.56 2.26
N ARG A 132 10.88 5.13 3.45
CA ARG A 132 10.09 4.42 4.46
C ARG A 132 8.98 5.25 5.13
N MET A 133 9.03 6.57 4.95
CA MET A 133 8.11 7.49 5.62
C MET A 133 6.69 7.38 5.06
N ASP A 134 6.57 7.16 3.74
CA ASP A 134 5.28 7.19 3.03
C ASP A 134 4.37 6.02 3.43
N GLN A 135 4.94 4.89 3.85
CA GLN A 135 4.17 3.75 4.36
C GLN A 135 3.49 4.08 5.69
N GLY A 136 3.88 5.17 6.36
CA GLY A 136 3.16 5.71 7.52
C GLY A 136 1.68 6.00 7.27
N CYS A 137 1.23 6.09 6.01
CA CYS A 137 -0.19 6.09 5.67
C CYS A 137 -0.97 4.86 6.21
N ALA A 138 -0.27 3.78 6.59
CA ALA A 138 -0.87 2.63 7.26
C ALA A 138 -1.58 2.97 8.58
N PHE A 139 -1.19 4.04 9.27
CA PHE A 139 -1.88 4.51 10.48
C PHE A 139 -3.20 5.25 10.21
N GLY A 140 -3.53 5.51 8.94
CA GLY A 140 -4.73 6.24 8.56
C GLY A 140 -4.71 7.68 9.05
N ASN A 141 -5.86 8.19 9.49
CA ASN A 141 -6.03 9.57 9.95
C ASN A 141 -5.53 9.85 11.38
N ARG A 142 -4.81 8.89 12.00
CA ARG A 142 -4.26 9.06 13.33
C ARG A 142 -2.95 9.85 13.25
N PRO A 143 -2.80 10.93 14.02
CA PRO A 143 -1.53 11.64 14.09
C PRO A 143 -0.46 10.76 14.74
N VAL A 144 0.67 10.60 14.06
CA VAL A 144 1.79 9.78 14.53
C VAL A 144 3.07 10.60 14.56
N LEU A 145 3.76 10.57 15.70
CA LEU A 145 5.15 10.99 15.78
C LEU A 145 6.02 9.88 15.21
N MET A 146 6.50 10.11 13.99
CA MET A 146 7.48 9.25 13.35
C MET A 146 8.87 9.85 13.53
N THR A 147 9.78 9.07 14.11
CA THR A 147 11.20 9.40 14.26
C THR A 147 12.00 8.44 13.41
N PHE A 148 12.88 8.95 12.55
CA PHE A 148 13.75 8.13 11.72
C PHE A 148 15.21 8.55 11.88
N ASP A 149 16.09 7.56 11.94
CA ASP A 149 17.56 7.73 11.96
C ASP A 149 18.18 6.62 11.11
N GLY A 150 18.51 6.94 9.85
CA GLY A 150 18.92 5.97 8.84
C GLY A 150 17.86 4.88 8.64
N ASP A 151 18.21 3.65 9.00
CA ASP A 151 17.31 2.47 8.93
C ASP A 151 16.38 2.32 10.14
N ARG A 152 16.61 3.07 11.22
CA ARG A 152 15.79 2.97 12.43
C ARG A 152 14.55 3.83 12.28
N LEU A 153 13.37 3.21 12.35
CA LEU A 153 12.08 3.89 12.33
C LEU A 153 11.32 3.57 13.61
N ASP A 154 10.90 4.61 14.32
CA ASP A 154 10.02 4.50 15.49
C ASP A 154 8.77 5.36 15.34
N THR A 155 7.68 4.89 15.92
CA THR A 155 6.34 5.45 15.72
C THR A 155 5.58 5.47 17.02
N GLU A 156 5.10 6.65 17.42
CA GLU A 156 4.24 6.86 18.58
C GLU A 156 2.92 7.49 18.12
N GLU A 157 1.79 6.82 18.36
CA GLU A 157 0.47 7.41 18.13
C GLU A 157 0.26 8.56 19.13
N LEU A 158 -0.06 9.74 18.62
CA LEU A 158 -0.27 10.93 19.44
C LEU A 158 -1.75 11.12 19.75
N GLN A 159 -2.05 11.35 21.03
CA GLN A 159 -3.36 11.83 21.43
C GLN A 159 -3.40 13.36 21.31
N VAL A 160 -4.16 13.86 20.34
CA VAL A 160 -4.33 15.31 20.16
C VAL A 160 -5.38 15.83 21.14
N LYS A 161 -5.05 16.88 21.90
CA LYS A 161 -5.92 17.47 22.93
C LYS A 161 -6.82 18.60 22.41
N GLY A 162 -6.77 18.90 21.12
CA GLY A 162 -7.56 19.94 20.45
C GLY A 162 -7.40 19.83 18.93
N ASP A 163 -8.12 20.66 18.17
CA ASP A 163 -8.12 20.56 16.72
C ASP A 163 -6.80 21.06 16.12
N LEU A 164 -6.28 20.30 15.15
CA LEU A 164 -5.16 20.70 14.30
C LEU A 164 -5.67 20.89 12.87
N HIS A 165 -5.60 22.12 12.37
CA HIS A 165 -6.03 22.45 11.02
C HIS A 165 -4.83 22.48 10.07
N PHE A 166 -4.82 21.59 9.08
CA PHE A 166 -3.80 21.55 8.03
C PHE A 166 -4.40 21.99 6.69
N VAL A 167 -3.70 22.86 5.97
CA VAL A 167 -4.09 23.30 4.62
C VAL A 167 -3.14 22.68 3.61
N ILE A 168 -3.68 21.89 2.69
CA ILE A 168 -2.93 21.25 1.59
C ILE A 168 -3.25 22.02 0.30
N VAL A 169 -2.21 22.41 -0.43
CA VAL A 169 -2.34 23.14 -1.70
C VAL A 169 -1.67 22.34 -2.81
N ASP A 170 -2.43 21.93 -3.82
CA ASP A 170 -1.91 21.33 -5.05
C ASP A 170 -1.41 22.45 -5.98
N LEU A 171 -0.12 22.40 -6.34
CA LEU A 171 0.52 23.41 -7.19
C LEU A 171 0.18 23.25 -8.68
N ALA A 172 -0.54 22.19 -9.07
CA ALA A 172 -0.98 21.92 -10.44
C ALA A 172 0.14 21.91 -11.51
N ALA A 173 1.38 21.62 -11.10
CA ALA A 173 2.53 21.46 -11.97
C ALA A 173 2.48 20.16 -12.80
#